data_AF-A0A671Q2U6-F1
#
_entry.id   AF-A0A671Q2U6-F1
#
_cell.length_a   1.000
_cell.length_b   1.000
_cell.length_c   1.000
_cell.angle_alpha   90.00
_cell.angle_beta   90.00
_cell.angle_gamma   90.00
#
_symmetry.space_group_name_H-M   'P 1'
#
loop_
_entity.id
_entity.type
_entity.pdbx_description
1 polymer ?
#
loop_
_entity_poly.entity_id
_entity_poly.type
_entity_poly.pdbx_seq_one_letter_code
_entity_poly.pdbx_strand_id
1 'polypeptide(L)'
;VDSSLGFEKDKRSMFSVFIQPRHPVLKKRDDFEDVLEERRRSSDLRYALRCYTPTLYKGLVPCKASMLKSIVLQSDHLQYVIKQVSSESGDSAECVAEEASLILDEMAHRLQLSTIRFFAFTLSKAFKRLFRSVCVNEEGIQRLQQAVQEHPVVLLPSHRSYMDFLMMSYLLYMCDLPLPVIAAGMDFMSMKFVGEMLRMSGAFFIRRSFGGDKLYWAVFSEYVKTMLRNGYAPVEFFLEGTRSRTCKSLTPKMGLLNIVMEPFFKGELFDVNLVPVSISYERILEESLYARELLGVPKPKESTSGLLKARRVLSEDYGSMHVYFGHPVSLRSLAEGKINRSQYNLLPRYIPQKPRVDTHEFLNDAAFRLVRIQEENMVLKPWVLIATLLLQNPDGLELSFLTEQTDWLRHLALAFGAFLDWPNHEACSEVVSCSLALHRHLLSVSAGHVQLNVTDAPQDETTPEEAVFHRAVVVLSCASYRNQILHVFLRPALLAVAMQSANSNRKDDVYNCFNFLRNMFSNEFILCPGDSVQDFEEACYLLMKRGVLQVLEHEIVMSASGHSTLAFLCSVLDPFLQGYQVTPYTQCANVHYSAKFWGSCCEALSSDLQKNALAALLRLKAVRKVKV
;
A
#
# COMPACT_ATOMS: atom_id res chain seq x y z
N VAL A 1 41.85 16.34 36.44
CA VAL A 1 41.46 15.61 37.69
C VAL A 1 40.00 15.92 37.98
N ASP A 2 39.14 15.89 36.97
CA ASP A 2 38.51 14.72 36.31
C ASP A 2 37.25 14.26 37.05
N SER A 3 36.21 15.08 36.86
CA SER A 3 34.80 14.76 37.04
C SER A 3 34.20 14.40 35.68
N SER A 4 34.53 13.20 35.18
CA SER A 4 34.14 12.72 33.83
C SER A 4 33.78 11.23 33.84
N LEU A 5 32.94 10.80 34.79
CA LEU A 5 32.50 9.39 34.89
C LEU A 5 30.98 9.18 35.10
N GLY A 6 30.16 10.23 34.92
CA GLY A 6 28.73 10.17 35.24
C GLY A 6 27.73 10.10 34.07
N PHE A 7 28.15 10.29 32.81
CA PHE A 7 27.18 10.59 31.73
C PHE A 7 27.04 9.53 30.62
N GLU A 8 27.78 8.41 30.67
CA GLU A 8 27.77 7.40 29.58
C GLU A 8 27.00 6.12 29.88
N LYS A 9 26.52 5.88 31.12
CA LYS A 9 25.82 4.64 31.47
C LYS A 9 24.28 4.69 31.30
N ASP A 10 23.67 5.86 31.21
CA ASP A 10 22.20 5.97 31.17
C ASP A 10 21.55 5.90 29.78
N LYS A 11 22.32 5.94 28.68
CA LYS A 11 21.75 5.77 27.32
C LYS A 11 21.53 4.32 26.91
N ARG A 12 22.12 3.34 27.61
CA ARG A 12 21.95 1.91 27.31
C ARG A 12 20.77 1.23 28.02
N SER A 13 20.15 1.88 29.01
CA SER A 13 19.10 1.26 29.84
C SER A 13 17.69 1.82 29.63
N MET A 14 17.49 2.83 28.77
CA MET A 14 16.20 3.50 28.60
C MET A 14 15.48 3.16 27.28
N PHE A 15 16.03 2.23 26.48
CA PHE A 15 15.43 1.75 25.23
C PHE A 15 14.71 0.40 25.38
N SER A 16 14.60 -0.14 26.60
CA SER A 16 14.09 -1.50 26.87
C SER A 16 12.62 -1.59 27.31
N VAL A 17 11.89 -0.47 27.40
CA VAL A 17 10.56 -0.47 28.05
C VAL A 17 9.36 -0.42 27.08
N PHE A 18 9.54 -0.17 25.78
CA PHE A 18 8.38 -0.10 24.85
C PHE A 18 8.42 -0.95 23.58
N ILE A 19 9.47 -1.74 23.37
CA ILE A 19 9.45 -2.82 22.37
C ILE A 19 10.25 -3.96 22.98
N GLN A 20 9.57 -4.91 23.63
CA GLN A 20 10.13 -6.26 23.76
C GLN A 20 10.68 -6.67 22.40
N PRO A 21 11.85 -7.33 22.29
CA PRO A 21 12.23 -7.95 21.04
C PRO A 21 11.03 -8.78 20.63
N ARG A 22 10.34 -8.37 19.56
CA ARG A 22 9.22 -9.14 19.01
C ARG A 22 9.87 -10.37 18.43
N HIS A 23 10.12 -11.34 19.29
CA HIS A 23 10.26 -12.72 18.90
C HIS A 23 9.19 -12.97 17.84
N PRO A 24 9.53 -13.55 16.68
CA PRO A 24 8.52 -14.12 15.80
C PRO A 24 7.98 -15.38 16.48
N VAL A 25 7.33 -15.19 17.63
CA VAL A 25 6.30 -16.09 18.12
C VAL A 25 5.27 -16.05 17.03
N LEU A 26 4.97 -17.21 16.47
CA LEU A 26 3.86 -17.44 15.55
C LEU A 26 2.63 -16.76 16.17
N LYS A 27 2.32 -15.53 15.76
CA LYS A 27 1.03 -14.94 16.06
C LYS A 27 0.04 -15.92 15.48
N LYS A 28 -0.86 -16.45 16.30
CA LYS A 28 -2.02 -17.19 15.79
C LYS A 28 -2.65 -16.26 14.75
N ARG A 29 -2.63 -16.68 13.50
CA ARG A 29 -3.19 -15.88 12.41
C ARG A 29 -4.69 -16.11 12.42
N ASP A 30 -5.42 -15.03 12.16
CA ASP A 30 -6.88 -15.04 12.12
C ASP A 30 -7.37 -16.05 11.06
N ASP A 31 -8.49 -16.70 11.35
CA ASP A 31 -9.19 -17.56 10.41
C ASP A 31 -9.92 -16.72 9.34
N PHE A 32 -10.05 -17.26 8.12
CA PHE A 32 -10.70 -16.61 6.99
C PHE A 32 -12.03 -17.29 6.62
N GLU A 33 -13.02 -16.47 6.28
CA GLU A 33 -14.32 -16.90 5.76
C GLU A 33 -14.50 -16.47 4.29
N ASP A 34 -14.92 -17.36 3.38
CA ASP A 34 -15.34 -16.98 2.03
C ASP A 34 -16.73 -16.36 2.05
N VAL A 35 -16.76 -15.03 2.07
CA VAL A 35 -18.00 -14.27 2.15
C VAL A 35 -18.85 -14.36 0.87
N LEU A 36 -18.31 -14.87 -0.25
CA LEU A 36 -19.09 -15.09 -1.46
C LEU A 36 -19.85 -16.42 -1.45
N GLU A 37 -19.46 -17.41 -0.65
CA GLU A 37 -20.12 -18.71 -0.60
C GLU A 37 -21.61 -18.56 -0.24
N GLU A 38 -21.88 -17.81 0.84
CA GLU A 38 -23.25 -17.52 1.28
C GLU A 38 -24.03 -16.69 0.23
N ARG A 39 -23.34 -15.81 -0.50
CA ARG A 39 -23.93 -14.95 -1.55
C ARG A 39 -24.25 -15.71 -2.84
N ARG A 40 -23.57 -16.83 -3.10
CA ARG A 40 -23.90 -17.74 -4.21
C ARG A 40 -25.16 -18.54 -3.92
N ARG A 41 -25.49 -18.78 -2.64
CA ARG A 41 -26.66 -19.54 -2.20
C ARG A 41 -27.91 -18.69 -1.92
N SER A 42 -27.85 -17.38 -2.14
CA SER A 42 -28.92 -16.46 -1.78
C SER A 42 -29.19 -15.41 -2.86
N SER A 43 -30.38 -14.79 -2.79
CA SER A 43 -30.80 -13.77 -3.76
C SER A 43 -30.06 -12.45 -3.56
N ASP A 44 -29.42 -11.97 -4.63
CA ASP A 44 -28.76 -10.65 -4.65
C ASP A 44 -29.74 -9.51 -4.36
N LEU A 45 -30.99 -9.62 -4.80
CA LEU A 45 -32.01 -8.61 -4.55
C LEU A 45 -32.42 -8.60 -3.08
N ARG A 46 -32.63 -9.78 -2.49
CA ARG A 46 -32.94 -9.91 -1.06
C ARG A 46 -31.80 -9.38 -0.20
N TYR A 47 -30.56 -9.66 -0.59
CA TYR A 47 -29.37 -9.11 0.05
C TYR A 47 -29.32 -7.59 -0.02
N ALA A 48 -29.47 -7.03 -1.22
CA ALA A 48 -29.44 -5.59 -1.42
C ALA A 48 -30.56 -4.87 -0.66
N LEU A 49 -31.74 -5.46 -0.54
CA LEU A 49 -32.89 -4.86 0.14
C LEU A 49 -32.99 -5.20 1.64
N ARG A 50 -31.98 -5.88 2.21
CA ARG A 50 -31.98 -6.26 3.63
C ARG A 50 -32.08 -5.04 4.56
N CYS A 51 -32.50 -5.30 5.80
CA CYS A 51 -32.41 -4.29 6.86
C CYS A 51 -30.94 -3.93 7.08
N TYR A 52 -30.65 -2.64 7.12
CA TYR A 52 -29.30 -2.12 7.31
C TYR A 52 -29.38 -1.13 8.47
N THR A 53 -28.85 -1.55 9.62
CA THR A 53 -28.98 -0.86 10.91
C THR A 53 -27.64 -0.86 11.59
N PRO A 54 -26.63 -0.20 10.99
CA PRO A 54 -25.27 -0.32 11.44
C PRO A 54 -25.12 0.21 12.86
N THR A 55 -24.31 -0.48 13.66
CA THR A 55 -23.99 0.01 15.00
C THR A 55 -23.10 1.24 14.89
N LEU A 56 -23.49 2.34 15.53
CA LEU A 56 -22.78 3.62 15.50
C LEU A 56 -21.95 3.82 16.78
N TYR A 57 -21.01 4.77 16.71
CA TYR A 57 -20.25 5.23 17.87
C TYR A 57 -21.20 5.70 18.99
N LYS A 58 -20.89 5.32 20.24
CA LYS A 58 -21.77 5.51 21.42
C LYS A 58 -22.21 6.97 21.58
N GLY A 59 -23.52 7.17 21.78
CA GLY A 59 -24.11 8.48 22.05
C GLY A 59 -24.39 9.34 20.81
N LEU A 60 -24.25 8.77 19.60
CA LEU A 60 -24.49 9.52 18.37
C LEU A 60 -25.95 9.68 17.97
N VAL A 61 -26.24 10.87 17.43
CA VAL A 61 -27.43 11.14 16.63
C VAL A 61 -27.00 11.21 15.15
N PRO A 62 -27.56 10.38 14.26
CA PRO A 62 -27.23 10.42 12.83
C PRO A 62 -27.39 11.84 12.25
N CYS A 63 -26.35 12.31 11.58
CA CYS A 63 -26.30 13.65 11.01
C CYS A 63 -26.60 13.61 9.50
N LYS A 64 -27.54 14.43 9.04
CA LYS A 64 -27.80 14.59 7.59
C LYS A 64 -26.63 15.31 6.93
N ALA A 65 -26.36 14.99 5.65
CA ALA A 65 -25.29 15.66 4.89
C ALA A 65 -25.40 17.19 4.87
N SER A 66 -26.62 17.75 4.82
CA SER A 66 -26.84 19.20 4.89
C SER A 66 -26.40 19.80 6.24
N MET A 67 -26.64 19.08 7.33
CA MET A 67 -26.24 19.52 8.67
C MET A 67 -24.72 19.48 8.83
N LEU A 68 -24.04 18.46 8.27
CA LEU A 68 -22.58 18.43 8.22
C LEU A 68 -22.00 19.64 7.49
N LYS A 69 -22.61 20.02 6.35
CA LYS A 69 -22.19 21.22 5.62
C LYS A 69 -22.36 22.49 6.45
N SER A 70 -23.50 22.64 7.11
CA SER A 70 -23.75 23.78 8.01
C SER A 70 -22.75 23.85 9.16
N ILE A 71 -22.41 22.72 9.79
CA ILE A 71 -21.41 22.67 10.87
C ILE A 71 -20.04 23.15 10.37
N VAL A 72 -19.62 22.72 9.17
CA VAL A 72 -18.34 23.14 8.59
C VAL A 72 -18.33 24.64 8.30
N LEU A 73 -19.37 25.15 7.63
CA LEU A 73 -19.48 26.57 7.28
C LEU A 73 -19.54 27.48 8.50
N GLN A 74 -20.12 27.01 9.61
CA GLN A 74 -20.24 27.76 10.87
C GLN A 74 -19.05 27.57 11.81
N SER A 75 -18.05 26.74 11.44
CA SER A 75 -16.90 26.48 12.31
C SER A 75 -16.05 27.72 12.55
N ASP A 76 -15.58 27.89 13.79
CA ASP A 76 -14.68 28.99 14.14
C ASP A 76 -13.39 28.99 13.28
N HIS A 77 -12.92 27.79 12.91
CA HIS A 77 -11.73 27.62 12.08
C HIS A 77 -11.94 28.21 10.70
N LEU A 78 -13.02 27.85 10.02
CA LEU A 78 -13.31 28.35 8.68
C LEU A 78 -13.65 29.84 8.72
N GLN A 79 -14.41 30.31 9.71
CA GLN A 79 -14.72 31.73 9.89
C GLN A 79 -13.45 32.58 10.11
N TYR A 80 -12.47 32.05 10.84
CA TYR A 80 -11.17 32.70 10.99
C TYR A 80 -10.41 32.79 9.65
N VAL A 81 -10.35 31.69 8.90
CA VAL A 81 -9.65 31.68 7.60
C VAL A 81 -10.35 32.55 6.56
N ILE A 82 -11.69 32.57 6.51
CA ILE A 82 -12.47 33.46 5.63
C ILE A 82 -12.08 34.93 5.88
N LYS A 83 -11.98 35.35 7.15
CA LYS A 83 -11.55 36.71 7.49
C LYS A 83 -10.12 37.00 7.04
N GLN A 84 -9.21 36.04 7.18
CA GLN A 84 -7.83 36.20 6.71
C GLN A 84 -7.77 36.32 5.18
N VAL A 85 -8.41 35.40 4.46
CA VAL A 85 -8.42 35.40 2.98
C VAL A 85 -9.08 36.67 2.45
N SER A 86 -10.22 37.09 3.02
CA SER A 86 -10.88 38.37 2.68
C SER A 86 -9.94 39.57 2.88
N SER A 87 -9.18 39.61 3.98
CA SER A 87 -8.22 40.69 4.22
C SER A 87 -7.01 40.67 3.26
N GLU A 88 -6.60 39.49 2.79
CA GLU A 88 -5.47 39.31 1.88
C GLU A 88 -5.84 39.56 0.41
N SER A 89 -7.04 39.16 -0.02
CA SER A 89 -7.51 39.32 -1.40
C SER A 89 -8.20 40.67 -1.66
N GLY A 90 -8.79 41.28 -0.64
CA GLY A 90 -9.61 42.49 -0.75
C GLY A 90 -11.08 42.23 -1.05
N ASP A 91 -11.49 40.96 -1.19
CA ASP A 91 -12.89 40.57 -1.39
C ASP A 91 -13.70 40.66 -0.09
N SER A 92 -15.02 40.82 -0.18
CA SER A 92 -15.88 40.82 1.00
C SER A 92 -15.93 39.43 1.65
N ALA A 93 -16.13 39.38 2.97
CA ALA A 93 -16.21 38.13 3.71
C ALA A 93 -17.38 37.24 3.22
N GLU A 94 -18.47 37.85 2.74
CA GLU A 94 -19.60 37.14 2.15
C GLU A 94 -19.22 36.43 0.85
N CYS A 95 -18.46 37.11 -0.03
CA CYS A 95 -17.98 36.53 -1.28
C CYS A 95 -17.09 35.30 -1.02
N VAL A 96 -16.14 35.42 -0.09
CA VAL A 96 -15.26 34.32 0.29
C VAL A 96 -16.04 33.18 0.98
N ALA A 97 -17.07 33.50 1.77
CA ALA A 97 -17.95 32.49 2.36
C ALA A 97 -18.80 31.74 1.32
N GLU A 98 -19.26 32.42 0.27
CA GLU A 98 -19.95 31.79 -0.86
C GLU A 98 -19.00 30.86 -1.62
N GLU A 99 -17.77 31.28 -1.88
CA GLU A 99 -16.73 30.43 -2.47
C GLU A 99 -16.47 29.18 -1.60
N ALA A 100 -16.35 29.35 -0.28
CA ALA A 100 -16.21 28.23 0.65
C ALA A 100 -17.38 27.24 0.57
N SER A 101 -18.61 27.74 0.41
CA SER A 101 -19.81 26.91 0.21
C SER A 101 -19.76 26.13 -1.10
N LEU A 102 -19.34 26.76 -2.20
CA LEU A 102 -19.19 26.10 -3.50
C LEU A 102 -18.13 25.00 -3.46
N ILE A 103 -16.98 25.27 -2.82
CA ILE A 103 -15.92 24.28 -2.60
C ILE A 103 -16.47 23.10 -1.80
N LEU A 104 -17.24 23.37 -0.73
CA LEU A 104 -17.82 22.34 0.11
C LEU A 104 -18.87 21.50 -0.63
N ASP A 105 -19.70 22.13 -1.46
CA ASP A 105 -20.69 21.45 -2.30
C ASP A 105 -20.05 20.57 -3.37
N GLU A 106 -18.94 21.02 -3.95
CA GLU A 106 -18.14 20.24 -4.90
C GLU A 106 -17.59 18.96 -4.26
N MET A 107 -16.98 19.08 -3.07
CA MET A 107 -16.25 17.99 -2.42
C MET A 107 -17.13 17.03 -1.62
N ALA A 108 -18.17 17.50 -0.94
CA ALA A 108 -18.80 16.73 0.12
C ALA A 108 -19.55 15.48 -0.37
N HIS A 109 -19.60 14.48 0.49
CA HIS A 109 -20.34 13.24 0.25
C HIS A 109 -21.85 13.46 0.40
N ARG A 110 -22.66 12.56 -0.19
CA ARG A 110 -24.13 12.60 -0.10
C ARG A 110 -24.72 11.21 0.08
N LEU A 111 -24.41 10.52 1.18
CA LEU A 111 -24.82 9.13 1.41
C LEU A 111 -26.34 8.95 1.21
N GLN A 112 -26.70 8.04 0.32
CA GLN A 112 -28.08 7.67 0.01
C GLN A 112 -28.22 6.15 0.00
N LEU A 113 -29.09 5.64 0.88
CA LEU A 113 -29.29 4.19 1.02
C LEU A 113 -29.76 3.52 -0.28
N SER A 114 -30.58 4.20 -1.09
CA SER A 114 -31.01 3.68 -2.40
C SER A 114 -29.82 3.35 -3.32
N THR A 115 -28.85 4.27 -3.43
CA THR A 115 -27.65 4.09 -4.25
C THR A 115 -26.71 3.04 -3.65
N ILE A 116 -26.56 3.02 -2.32
CA ILE A 116 -25.79 1.99 -1.61
C ILE A 116 -26.36 0.60 -1.91
N ARG A 117 -27.68 0.43 -1.85
CA ARG A 117 -28.35 -0.84 -2.17
C ARG A 117 -28.18 -1.23 -3.63
N PHE A 118 -28.19 -0.27 -4.55
CA PHE A 118 -27.85 -0.53 -5.95
C PHE A 118 -26.42 -1.06 -6.11
N PHE A 119 -25.43 -0.45 -5.43
CA PHE A 119 -24.06 -0.98 -5.42
C PHE A 119 -23.98 -2.36 -4.76
N ALA A 120 -24.65 -2.59 -3.63
CA ALA A 120 -24.68 -3.91 -2.99
C ALA A 120 -25.21 -5.00 -3.95
N PHE A 121 -26.26 -4.70 -4.72
CA PHE A 121 -26.79 -5.62 -5.74
C PHE A 121 -25.80 -5.85 -6.90
N THR A 122 -25.27 -4.78 -7.48
CA THR A 122 -24.42 -4.87 -8.67
C THR A 122 -23.04 -5.45 -8.37
N LEU A 123 -22.42 -5.04 -7.26
CA LEU A 123 -21.13 -5.56 -6.81
C LEU A 123 -21.22 -7.03 -6.39
N SER A 124 -22.30 -7.46 -5.71
CA SER A 124 -22.51 -8.88 -5.40
C SER A 124 -22.46 -9.75 -6.68
N LYS A 125 -23.11 -9.28 -7.76
CA LYS A 125 -23.07 -9.98 -9.05
C LYS A 125 -21.70 -9.94 -9.72
N ALA A 126 -21.03 -8.79 -9.67
CA ALA A 126 -19.70 -8.63 -10.25
C ALA A 126 -18.69 -9.53 -9.54
N PHE A 127 -18.61 -9.48 -8.21
CA PHE A 127 -17.65 -10.25 -7.43
C PHE A 127 -17.86 -11.75 -7.53
N LYS A 128 -19.11 -12.25 -7.54
CA LYS A 128 -19.40 -13.68 -7.79
C LYS A 128 -18.96 -14.17 -9.17
N ARG A 129 -18.85 -13.28 -10.16
CA ARG A 129 -18.38 -13.61 -11.50
C ARG A 129 -16.87 -13.53 -11.64
N LEU A 130 -16.26 -12.52 -11.02
CA LEU A 130 -14.83 -12.25 -11.11
C LEU A 130 -14.00 -13.20 -10.25
N PHE A 131 -14.48 -13.52 -9.05
CA PHE A 131 -13.70 -14.21 -8.02
C PHE A 131 -14.30 -15.56 -7.63
N ARG A 132 -13.41 -16.56 -7.49
CA ARG A 132 -13.70 -17.88 -6.93
C ARG A 132 -14.00 -17.80 -5.43
N SER A 133 -13.37 -16.88 -4.71
CA SER A 133 -13.65 -16.60 -3.30
C SER A 133 -13.20 -15.19 -2.91
N VAL A 134 -13.85 -14.62 -1.89
CA VAL A 134 -13.38 -13.41 -1.21
C VAL A 134 -13.25 -13.77 0.27
N CYS A 135 -12.02 -14.02 0.70
CA CYS A 135 -11.70 -14.46 2.04
C CYS A 135 -11.49 -13.24 2.95
N VAL A 136 -12.21 -13.16 4.06
CA VAL A 136 -12.10 -12.07 5.04
C VAL A 136 -11.81 -12.63 6.42
N ASN A 137 -10.91 -12.00 7.18
CA ASN A 137 -10.58 -12.47 8.53
C ASN A 137 -11.68 -12.10 9.54
N GLU A 138 -12.32 -13.12 10.14
CA GLU A 138 -13.47 -12.93 11.03
C GLU A 138 -13.11 -12.13 12.28
N GLU A 139 -11.99 -12.47 12.92
CA GLU A 139 -11.50 -11.78 14.13
C GLU A 139 -11.23 -10.29 13.86
N GLY A 140 -10.79 -9.94 12.65
CA GLY A 140 -10.59 -8.57 12.21
C GLY A 140 -11.90 -7.78 12.11
N ILE A 141 -12.95 -8.39 11.56
CA ILE A 141 -14.30 -7.79 11.50
C ILE A 141 -14.85 -7.56 12.90
N GLN A 142 -14.70 -8.53 13.81
CA GLN A 142 -15.14 -8.40 15.20
C GLN A 142 -14.41 -7.25 15.93
N ARG A 143 -13.08 -7.16 15.76
CA ARG A 143 -12.28 -6.04 16.30
C ARG A 143 -12.70 -4.70 15.71
N LEU A 144 -13.01 -4.64 14.41
CA LEU A 144 -13.52 -3.43 13.77
C LEU A 144 -14.90 -3.03 14.33
N GLN A 145 -15.81 -3.99 14.51
CA GLN A 145 -17.14 -3.74 15.08
C GLN A 145 -17.05 -3.13 16.49
N GLN A 146 -16.12 -3.61 17.32
CA GLN A 146 -15.84 -3.03 18.63
C GLN A 146 -15.26 -1.62 18.51
N ALA A 147 -14.25 -1.44 17.65
CA ALA A 147 -13.60 -0.15 17.44
C ALA A 147 -14.57 0.96 17.02
N VAL A 148 -15.52 0.65 16.11
CA VAL A 148 -16.55 1.59 15.63
C VAL A 148 -17.49 2.04 16.75
N GLN A 149 -17.72 1.22 17.78
CA GLN A 149 -18.59 1.58 18.90
C GLN A 149 -17.88 2.46 19.94
N GLU A 150 -16.55 2.41 20.00
CA GLU A 150 -15.76 3.05 21.05
C GLU A 150 -15.15 4.40 20.67
N HIS A 151 -14.62 4.54 19.45
CA HIS A 151 -13.97 5.77 19.00
C HIS A 151 -14.11 5.93 17.48
N PRO A 152 -13.95 7.15 16.93
CA PRO A 152 -13.92 7.36 15.48
C PRO A 152 -12.87 6.48 14.80
N VAL A 153 -13.26 5.84 13.70
CA VAL A 153 -12.42 4.90 12.95
C VAL A 153 -11.92 5.54 11.67
N VAL A 154 -10.63 5.33 11.38
CA VAL A 154 -10.00 5.63 10.10
C VAL A 154 -9.55 4.32 9.47
N LEU A 155 -10.13 3.96 8.33
CA LEU A 155 -9.75 2.79 7.54
C LEU A 155 -8.60 3.17 6.61
N LEU A 156 -7.54 2.38 6.66
CA LEU A 156 -6.31 2.58 5.90
C LEU A 156 -6.04 1.33 5.05
N PRO A 157 -6.76 1.12 3.94
CA PRO A 157 -6.50 0.02 3.01
C PRO A 157 -5.22 0.21 2.19
N SER A 158 -4.60 -0.90 1.77
CA SER A 158 -3.60 -0.92 0.69
C SER A 158 -4.25 -0.59 -0.67
N HIS A 159 -3.52 0.04 -1.59
CA HIS A 159 -4.09 0.51 -2.86
C HIS A 159 -3.44 -0.15 -4.08
N ARG A 160 -4.08 -1.19 -4.62
CA ARG A 160 -3.62 -2.01 -5.74
C ARG A 160 -4.58 -2.02 -6.91
N SER A 161 -5.87 -1.77 -6.72
CA SER A 161 -6.89 -1.84 -7.77
C SER A 161 -8.00 -0.79 -7.58
N TYR A 162 -8.74 -0.48 -8.64
CA TYR A 162 -10.00 0.27 -8.53
C TYR A 162 -11.06 -0.49 -7.72
N MET A 163 -10.88 -1.79 -7.48
CA MET A 163 -11.80 -2.58 -6.67
C MET A 163 -11.64 -2.35 -5.16
N ASP A 164 -10.53 -1.77 -4.70
CA ASP A 164 -10.20 -1.70 -3.27
C ASP A 164 -11.30 -0.98 -2.45
N PHE A 165 -11.62 0.27 -2.81
CA PHE A 165 -12.62 1.06 -2.09
C PHE A 165 -14.06 0.53 -2.25
N LEU A 166 -14.34 -0.11 -3.40
CA LEU A 166 -15.62 -0.78 -3.64
C LEU A 166 -15.77 -2.01 -2.77
N MET A 167 -14.68 -2.79 -2.62
CA MET A 167 -14.66 -3.96 -1.76
C MET A 167 -14.81 -3.55 -0.29
N MET A 168 -14.11 -2.52 0.17
CA MET A 168 -14.26 -1.99 1.53
C MET A 168 -15.72 -1.64 1.84
N SER A 169 -16.36 -0.85 0.97
CA SER A 169 -17.78 -0.48 1.14
C SER A 169 -18.71 -1.70 1.08
N TYR A 170 -18.43 -2.67 0.20
CA TYR A 170 -19.22 -3.88 0.07
C TYR A 170 -19.14 -4.77 1.32
N LEU A 171 -17.94 -4.97 1.87
CA LEU A 171 -17.71 -5.75 3.08
C LEU A 171 -18.34 -5.10 4.31
N LEU A 172 -18.19 -3.78 4.47
CA LEU A 172 -18.81 -3.05 5.58
C LEU A 172 -20.33 -3.09 5.49
N TYR A 173 -20.90 -2.91 4.28
CA TYR A 173 -22.33 -3.08 4.09
C TYR A 173 -22.77 -4.49 4.48
N MET A 174 -22.03 -5.54 4.07
CA MET A 174 -22.32 -6.95 4.33
C MET A 174 -22.23 -7.33 5.81
N CYS A 175 -21.32 -6.72 6.57
CA CYS A 175 -21.16 -6.96 8.01
C CYS A 175 -22.09 -6.10 8.89
N ASP A 176 -23.02 -5.34 8.28
CA ASP A 176 -23.89 -4.36 8.97
C ASP A 176 -23.05 -3.33 9.78
N LEU A 177 -21.93 -2.90 9.20
CA LEU A 177 -21.08 -1.84 9.72
C LEU A 177 -21.34 -0.53 8.96
N PRO A 178 -21.11 0.65 9.57
CA PRO A 178 -21.34 1.92 8.91
C PRO A 178 -20.44 2.05 7.68
N LEU A 179 -21.02 2.34 6.50
CA LEU A 179 -20.26 2.60 5.30
C LEU A 179 -19.24 3.74 5.51
N PRO A 180 -18.04 3.62 4.94
CA PRO A 180 -17.03 4.65 5.06
C PRO A 180 -17.34 5.85 4.16
N VAL A 181 -16.87 7.02 4.57
CA VAL A 181 -16.70 8.16 3.66
C VAL A 181 -15.28 8.14 3.10
N ILE A 182 -15.16 8.16 1.77
CA ILE A 182 -13.93 7.78 1.06
C ILE A 182 -13.31 9.00 0.41
N ALA A 183 -12.02 9.26 0.69
CA ALA A 183 -11.26 10.28 -0.02
C ALA A 183 -11.00 9.84 -1.47
N ALA A 184 -11.68 10.47 -2.44
CA ALA A 184 -11.59 10.12 -3.86
C ALA A 184 -10.97 11.25 -4.68
N GLY A 185 -10.08 10.93 -5.63
CA GLY A 185 -9.52 11.95 -6.53
C GLY A 185 -10.58 12.56 -7.45
N MET A 186 -10.44 13.85 -7.79
CA MET A 186 -11.40 14.53 -8.70
C MET A 186 -11.49 13.90 -10.10
N ASP A 187 -10.54 13.06 -10.51
CA ASP A 187 -10.60 12.34 -11.79
C ASP A 187 -11.91 11.53 -11.93
N PHE A 188 -12.46 11.00 -10.83
CA PHE A 188 -13.74 10.29 -10.84
C PHE A 188 -14.95 11.21 -11.07
N MET A 189 -14.86 12.47 -10.64
CA MET A 189 -15.93 13.46 -10.84
C MET A 189 -16.11 13.82 -12.32
N SER A 190 -15.08 13.63 -13.15
CA SER A 190 -15.18 13.82 -14.61
C SER A 190 -16.22 12.89 -15.26
N MET A 191 -16.51 11.74 -14.65
CA MET A 191 -17.56 10.82 -15.07
C MET A 191 -18.89 11.17 -14.40
N LYS A 192 -19.58 12.22 -14.86
CA LYS A 192 -20.78 12.79 -14.19
C LYS A 192 -21.72 11.78 -13.50
N PHE A 193 -22.16 10.73 -14.20
CA PHE A 193 -23.08 9.73 -13.64
C PHE A 193 -22.42 8.84 -12.58
N VAL A 194 -21.26 8.26 -12.90
CA VAL A 194 -20.53 7.38 -11.98
C VAL A 194 -20.03 8.16 -10.76
N GLY A 195 -19.48 9.36 -10.98
CA GLY A 195 -19.03 10.26 -9.93
C GLY A 195 -20.15 10.65 -8.97
N GLU A 196 -21.35 10.97 -9.47
CA GLU A 196 -22.49 11.25 -8.59
C GLU A 196 -22.96 10.01 -7.82
N MET A 197 -22.97 8.83 -8.44
CA MET A 197 -23.25 7.58 -7.75
C MET A 197 -22.24 7.28 -6.63
N LEU A 198 -20.95 7.51 -6.87
CA LEU A 198 -19.90 7.37 -5.87
C LEU A 198 -20.07 8.39 -4.74
N ARG A 199 -20.39 9.66 -5.06
CA ARG A 199 -20.74 10.69 -4.06
C ARG A 199 -21.91 10.24 -3.19
N MET A 200 -22.92 9.66 -3.83
CA MET A 200 -24.10 9.12 -3.16
C MET A 200 -23.83 7.86 -2.33
N SER A 201 -22.63 7.31 -2.43
CA SER A 201 -22.20 6.09 -1.72
C SER A 201 -21.05 6.34 -0.75
N GLY A 202 -20.69 7.61 -0.50
CA GLY A 202 -19.72 8.00 0.52
C GLY A 202 -18.45 8.68 0.00
N ALA A 203 -18.24 8.77 -1.31
CA ALA A 203 -17.07 9.46 -1.84
C ALA A 203 -17.13 10.98 -1.58
N PHE A 204 -16.04 11.53 -1.06
CA PHE A 204 -15.79 12.98 -1.06
C PHE A 204 -14.54 13.28 -1.90
N PHE A 205 -14.61 14.33 -2.71
CA PHE A 205 -13.62 14.57 -3.76
C PHE A 205 -12.49 15.50 -3.33
N ILE A 206 -11.25 15.10 -3.61
CA ILE A 206 -10.03 15.84 -3.30
C ILE A 206 -9.25 16.22 -4.57
N ARG A 207 -8.81 17.48 -4.64
CA ARG A 207 -7.92 18.00 -5.70
C ARG A 207 -6.55 17.32 -5.64
N ARG A 208 -5.91 17.08 -6.79
CA ARG A 208 -4.56 16.45 -6.85
C ARG A 208 -3.46 17.36 -6.28
N SER A 209 -3.66 18.67 -6.35
CA SER A 209 -2.78 19.69 -5.77
C SER A 209 -3.66 20.82 -5.25
N PHE A 210 -3.28 21.37 -4.10
CA PHE A 210 -3.97 22.52 -3.51
C PHE A 210 -3.35 23.85 -3.94
N GLY A 211 -2.17 23.84 -4.60
CA GLY A 211 -1.59 25.06 -5.18
C GLY A 211 -1.33 26.22 -4.21
N GLY A 212 -1.36 26.00 -2.89
CA GLY A 212 -1.29 27.07 -1.88
C GLY A 212 -2.64 27.74 -1.57
N ASP A 213 -3.75 27.22 -2.09
CA ASP A 213 -5.11 27.66 -1.83
C ASP A 213 -5.49 27.43 -0.35
N LYS A 214 -5.38 28.51 0.43
CA LYS A 214 -5.65 28.52 1.88
C LYS A 214 -7.11 28.21 2.18
N LEU A 215 -8.03 28.73 1.37
CA LEU A 215 -9.47 28.56 1.56
C LEU A 215 -9.87 27.11 1.33
N TYR A 216 -9.45 26.52 0.20
CA TYR A 216 -9.72 25.12 -0.10
C TYR A 216 -9.18 24.20 0.99
N TRP A 217 -7.93 24.41 1.44
CA TRP A 217 -7.34 23.61 2.51
C TRP A 217 -8.12 23.72 3.82
N ALA A 218 -8.58 24.93 4.19
CA ALA A 218 -9.39 25.13 5.39
C ALA A 218 -10.74 24.40 5.29
N VAL A 219 -11.48 24.59 4.19
CA VAL A 219 -12.76 23.89 3.96
C VAL A 219 -12.58 22.38 3.98
N PHE A 220 -11.58 21.88 3.25
CA PHE A 220 -11.29 20.45 3.14
C PHE A 220 -10.91 19.84 4.49
N SER A 221 -9.96 20.45 5.20
CA SER A 221 -9.47 19.92 6.48
C SER A 221 -10.57 19.97 7.55
N GLU A 222 -11.37 21.04 7.59
CA GLU A 222 -12.47 21.18 8.54
C GLU A 222 -13.59 20.16 8.26
N TYR A 223 -13.88 19.89 6.99
CA TYR A 223 -14.85 18.88 6.61
C TYR A 223 -14.44 17.48 7.10
N VAL A 224 -13.19 17.06 6.88
CA VAL A 224 -12.68 15.76 7.36
C VAL A 224 -12.66 15.69 8.89
N LYS A 225 -12.22 16.75 9.57
CA LYS A 225 -12.26 16.84 11.05
C LYS A 225 -13.68 16.75 11.57
N THR A 226 -14.63 17.38 10.89
CA THR A 226 -16.05 17.32 11.24
C THR A 226 -16.61 15.91 11.09
N MET A 227 -16.22 15.16 10.05
CA MET A 227 -16.58 13.74 9.93
C MET A 227 -16.09 12.91 11.12
N LEU A 228 -14.85 13.13 11.58
CA LEU A 228 -14.30 12.42 12.74
C LEU A 228 -14.95 12.83 14.06
N ARG A 229 -15.15 14.12 14.29
CA ARG A 229 -15.83 14.63 15.49
C ARG A 229 -17.27 14.17 15.58
N ASN A 230 -17.94 14.08 14.43
CA ASN A 230 -19.28 13.53 14.37
C ASN A 230 -19.24 12.01 14.55
N GLY A 231 -18.29 11.27 13.96
CA GLY A 231 -18.16 9.83 14.19
C GLY A 231 -19.28 8.96 13.59
N TYR A 232 -20.21 9.54 12.82
CA TYR A 232 -21.30 8.81 12.15
C TYR A 232 -20.82 7.77 11.14
N ALA A 233 -19.69 8.01 10.48
CA ALA A 233 -19.12 7.14 9.47
C ALA A 233 -17.59 7.07 9.62
N PRO A 234 -16.97 5.89 9.44
CA PRO A 234 -15.53 5.76 9.29
C PRO A 234 -15.00 6.63 8.15
N VAL A 235 -13.81 7.18 8.30
CA VAL A 235 -13.10 7.85 7.20
C VAL A 235 -12.16 6.86 6.53
N GLU A 236 -12.22 6.73 5.22
CA GLU A 236 -11.34 5.85 4.45
C GLU A 236 -10.43 6.65 3.53
N PHE A 237 -9.13 6.35 3.58
CA PHE A 237 -8.18 6.82 2.59
C PHE A 237 -6.96 5.91 2.49
N PHE A 238 -6.26 5.99 1.37
CA PHE A 238 -5.06 5.23 1.08
C PHE A 238 -3.82 6.01 1.51
N LEU A 239 -3.02 5.48 2.44
CA LEU A 239 -1.77 6.11 2.90
C LEU A 239 -0.82 6.41 1.74
N GLU A 240 -0.79 5.54 0.74
CA GLU A 240 0.05 5.65 -0.46
C GLU A 240 -0.32 6.85 -1.35
N GLY A 241 -1.57 7.34 -1.26
CA GLY A 241 -2.12 8.44 -2.05
C GLY A 241 -2.42 8.11 -3.52
N THR A 242 -1.89 7.01 -4.06
CA THR A 242 -2.17 6.51 -5.42
C THR A 242 -2.08 4.99 -5.45
N ARG A 243 -2.63 4.36 -6.50
CA ARG A 243 -2.47 2.92 -6.73
C ARG A 243 -1.04 2.59 -7.14
N SER A 244 -0.49 1.53 -6.57
CA SER A 244 0.80 1.01 -6.98
C SER A 244 0.69 0.27 -8.32
N ARG A 245 1.46 0.70 -9.33
CA ARG A 245 1.55 0.02 -10.64
C ARG A 245 2.46 -1.20 -10.60
N THR A 246 3.33 -1.26 -9.59
CA THR A 246 4.30 -2.34 -9.40
C THR A 246 3.84 -3.33 -8.34
N CYS A 247 2.67 -3.12 -7.73
CA CYS A 247 2.12 -3.82 -6.58
C CYS A 247 2.95 -3.79 -5.27
N LYS A 248 4.08 -3.06 -5.25
CA LYS A 248 4.81 -2.73 -4.02
C LYS A 248 4.04 -1.68 -3.21
N SER A 249 4.19 -1.72 -1.89
CA SER A 249 3.77 -0.60 -1.04
C SER A 249 4.55 0.66 -1.36
N LEU A 250 3.86 1.79 -1.43
CA LEU A 250 4.46 3.09 -1.75
C LEU A 250 4.74 3.90 -0.47
N THR A 251 5.73 4.79 -0.54
CA THR A 251 6.02 5.73 0.55
C THR A 251 4.75 6.52 0.93
N PRO A 252 4.34 6.53 2.22
CA PRO A 252 3.09 7.14 2.62
C PRO A 252 3.08 8.67 2.46
N LYS A 253 1.89 9.22 2.25
CA LYS A 253 1.61 10.66 2.17
C LYS A 253 0.96 11.14 3.47
N MET A 254 1.58 12.15 4.08
CA MET A 254 1.24 12.59 5.42
C MET A 254 0.05 13.54 5.50
N GLY A 255 -0.43 14.08 4.38
CA GLY A 255 -1.43 15.16 4.35
C GLY A 255 -2.74 14.80 5.06
N LEU A 256 -3.42 13.74 4.59
CA LEU A 256 -4.66 13.26 5.21
C LEU A 256 -4.43 12.71 6.61
N LEU A 257 -3.32 12.00 6.81
CA LEU A 257 -2.99 11.44 8.12
C LEU A 257 -2.85 12.53 9.19
N ASN A 258 -2.21 13.65 8.85
CA ASN A 258 -2.12 14.81 9.73
C ASN A 258 -3.52 15.39 10.05
N ILE A 259 -4.39 15.54 9.05
CA ILE A 259 -5.75 16.06 9.26
C ILE A 259 -6.55 15.16 10.20
N VAL A 260 -6.46 13.83 10.05
CA VAL A 260 -7.24 12.90 10.88
C VAL A 260 -6.70 12.74 12.30
N MET A 261 -5.40 12.97 12.52
CA MET A 261 -4.79 12.92 13.84
C MET A 261 -4.92 14.25 14.62
N GLU A 262 -5.07 15.38 13.93
CA GLU A 262 -5.11 16.71 14.54
C GLU A 262 -6.20 16.88 15.62
N PRO A 263 -7.45 16.39 15.44
CA PRO A 263 -8.48 16.50 16.48
C PRO A 263 -8.07 15.83 17.81
N PHE A 264 -7.32 14.74 17.76
CA PHE A 264 -6.79 14.11 18.98
C PHE A 264 -5.70 14.98 19.64
N PHE A 265 -4.76 15.50 18.84
CA PHE A 265 -3.69 16.37 19.35
C PHE A 265 -4.24 17.64 20.01
N LYS A 266 -5.28 18.23 19.41
CA LYS A 266 -6.00 19.41 19.95
C LYS A 266 -6.98 19.09 21.09
N GLY A 267 -7.17 17.81 21.44
CA GLY A 267 -8.10 17.42 22.50
C GLY A 267 -9.57 17.64 22.16
N GLU A 268 -9.92 17.57 20.88
CA GLU A 268 -11.29 17.52 20.37
C GLU A 268 -11.83 16.09 20.38
N LEU A 269 -10.94 15.10 20.27
CA LEU A 269 -11.24 13.68 20.40
C LEU A 269 -10.42 13.05 21.53
N PHE A 270 -11.02 12.08 22.21
CA PHE A 270 -10.34 11.28 23.23
C PHE A 270 -9.31 10.33 22.60
N ASP A 271 -9.71 9.67 21.51
CA ASP A 271 -8.88 8.76 20.71
C ASP A 271 -9.41 8.66 19.27
N VAL A 272 -8.60 8.09 18.37
CA VAL A 272 -8.94 7.72 16.99
C VAL A 272 -8.35 6.34 16.72
N ASN A 273 -9.17 5.41 16.23
CA ASN A 273 -8.75 4.06 15.86
C ASN A 273 -8.28 4.04 14.40
N LEU A 274 -6.98 3.86 14.17
CA LEU A 274 -6.38 3.70 12.84
C LEU A 274 -6.36 2.22 12.48
N VAL A 275 -7.11 1.81 11.47
CA VAL A 275 -7.26 0.39 11.09
C VAL A 275 -6.53 0.12 9.78
N PRO A 276 -5.31 -0.43 9.81
CA PRO A 276 -4.63 -0.85 8.58
C PRO A 276 -5.34 -2.07 7.99
N VAL A 277 -5.66 -2.02 6.70
CA VAL A 277 -6.29 -3.13 5.97
C VAL A 277 -5.39 -3.55 4.81
N SER A 278 -5.12 -4.85 4.72
CA SER A 278 -4.36 -5.42 3.61
C SER A 278 -5.30 -6.11 2.63
N ILE A 279 -5.18 -5.77 1.35
CA ILE A 279 -5.99 -6.33 0.28
C ILE A 279 -5.06 -7.05 -0.69
N SER A 280 -5.23 -8.37 -0.79
CA SER A 280 -4.37 -9.24 -1.59
C SER A 280 -5.19 -9.89 -2.71
N TYR A 281 -4.67 -9.84 -3.92
CA TYR A 281 -5.32 -10.39 -5.12
C TYR A 281 -4.49 -11.53 -5.68
N GLU A 282 -5.14 -12.60 -6.10
CA GLU A 282 -4.47 -13.63 -6.89
C GLU A 282 -4.19 -13.12 -8.31
N ARG A 283 -5.15 -12.42 -8.94
CA ARG A 283 -4.95 -11.71 -10.20
C ARG A 283 -5.59 -10.32 -10.15
N ILE A 284 -4.86 -9.30 -10.57
CA ILE A 284 -5.34 -7.91 -10.60
C ILE A 284 -5.95 -7.60 -11.97
N LEU A 285 -7.11 -6.94 -11.98
CA LEU A 285 -7.84 -6.61 -13.21
C LEU A 285 -7.03 -5.68 -14.13
N GLU A 286 -6.29 -4.75 -13.53
CA GLU A 286 -5.50 -3.73 -14.22
C GLU A 286 -4.05 -4.14 -14.52
N GLU A 287 -3.67 -5.41 -14.30
CA GLU A 287 -2.28 -5.91 -14.46
C GLU A 287 -1.63 -5.44 -15.78
N SER A 288 -2.23 -5.77 -16.92
CA SER A 288 -1.70 -5.40 -18.24
C SER A 288 -1.70 -3.89 -18.50
N LEU A 289 -2.64 -3.16 -17.90
CA LEU A 289 -2.70 -1.69 -17.99
C LEU A 289 -1.53 -1.07 -17.22
N TYR A 290 -1.25 -1.57 -16.02
CA TYR A 290 -0.15 -1.07 -15.19
C TYR A 290 1.20 -1.30 -15.85
N ALA A 291 1.44 -2.48 -16.43
CA ALA A 291 2.67 -2.74 -17.17
C ALA A 291 2.87 -1.75 -18.33
N ARG A 292 1.81 -1.42 -19.07
CA ARG A 292 1.86 -0.41 -20.16
C ARG A 292 2.06 1.02 -19.63
N GLU A 293 1.40 1.39 -18.53
CA GLU A 293 1.61 2.69 -17.86
C GLU A 293 3.06 2.87 -17.40
N LEU A 294 3.68 1.80 -16.87
CA LEU A 294 5.09 1.83 -16.45
C LEU A 294 6.04 2.09 -17.62
N LEU A 295 5.71 1.61 -18.82
CA LEU A 295 6.43 1.86 -20.07
C LEU A 295 6.12 3.23 -20.71
N GLY A 296 5.37 4.09 -20.03
CA GLY A 296 5.09 5.46 -20.49
C GLY A 296 3.84 5.60 -21.36
N VAL A 297 3.05 4.53 -21.54
CA VAL A 297 1.74 4.67 -22.20
C VAL A 297 0.84 5.53 -21.30
N PRO A 298 0.28 6.64 -21.81
CA PRO A 298 -0.51 7.54 -20.98
C PRO A 298 -1.75 6.83 -20.45
N LYS A 299 -2.07 7.09 -19.17
CA LYS A 299 -3.27 6.57 -18.52
C LYS A 299 -4.51 6.90 -19.38
N PRO A 300 -5.35 5.92 -19.74
CA PRO A 300 -6.59 6.19 -20.43
C PRO A 300 -7.48 7.09 -19.57
N LYS A 301 -8.17 8.05 -20.18
CA LYS A 301 -9.20 8.82 -19.47
C LYS A 301 -10.30 7.87 -19.02
N GLU A 302 -10.69 7.96 -17.76
CA GLU A 302 -11.83 7.23 -17.23
C GLU A 302 -13.06 7.59 -18.05
N SER A 303 -13.69 6.61 -18.69
CA SER A 303 -14.78 6.84 -19.64
C SER A 303 -15.84 5.76 -19.53
N THR A 304 -17.07 6.14 -19.83
CA THR A 304 -18.22 5.23 -19.82
C THR A 304 -18.11 4.14 -20.89
N SER A 305 -17.35 4.34 -21.98
CA SER A 305 -17.06 3.31 -22.97
C SER A 305 -16.18 2.18 -22.41
N GLY A 306 -15.37 2.45 -21.38
CA GLY A 306 -14.63 1.42 -20.64
C GLY A 306 -15.54 0.40 -19.96
N LEU A 307 -16.74 0.80 -19.52
CA LEU A 307 -17.74 -0.09 -18.92
C LEU A 307 -18.28 -1.13 -19.93
N LEU A 308 -18.25 -0.86 -21.24
CA LEU A 308 -18.66 -1.85 -22.26
C LEU A 308 -17.63 -2.98 -22.40
N LYS A 309 -16.33 -2.68 -22.21
CA LYS A 309 -15.27 -3.70 -22.13
C LYS A 309 -15.33 -4.53 -20.84
N ALA A 310 -16.10 -4.09 -19.84
CA ALA A 310 -16.28 -4.82 -18.59
C ALA A 310 -16.92 -6.20 -18.80
N ARG A 311 -17.64 -6.44 -19.91
CA ARG A 311 -18.18 -7.79 -20.22
C ARG A 311 -17.09 -8.84 -20.39
N ARG A 312 -15.97 -8.49 -21.04
CA ARG A 312 -14.83 -9.40 -21.21
C ARG A 312 -14.14 -9.65 -19.88
N VAL A 313 -13.91 -8.58 -19.11
CA VAL A 313 -13.37 -8.67 -17.75
C VAL A 313 -14.25 -9.57 -16.87
N LEU A 314 -15.56 -9.35 -16.83
CA LEU A 314 -16.52 -10.18 -16.07
C LEU A 314 -16.64 -11.64 -16.56
N SER A 315 -16.02 -12.01 -17.67
CA SER A 315 -15.98 -13.39 -18.20
C SER A 315 -14.67 -14.10 -17.91
N GLU A 316 -13.67 -13.39 -17.38
CA GLU A 316 -12.40 -13.98 -16.97
C GLU A 316 -12.41 -14.37 -15.49
N ASP A 317 -11.56 -15.34 -15.15
CA ASP A 317 -11.32 -15.79 -13.80
C ASP A 317 -10.13 -15.00 -13.21
N TYR A 318 -10.36 -14.37 -12.06
CA TYR A 318 -9.33 -13.62 -11.31
C TYR A 318 -8.89 -14.34 -10.03
N GLY A 319 -9.30 -15.59 -9.84
CA GLY A 319 -8.94 -16.39 -8.68
C GLY A 319 -9.61 -15.87 -7.41
N SER A 320 -8.84 -15.76 -6.34
CA SER A 320 -9.31 -15.38 -5.01
C SER A 320 -8.79 -14.02 -4.56
N MET A 321 -9.58 -13.36 -3.70
CA MET A 321 -9.21 -12.11 -3.03
C MET A 321 -9.17 -12.33 -1.53
N HIS A 322 -8.19 -11.75 -0.83
CA HIS A 322 -8.09 -11.80 0.62
C HIS A 322 -8.10 -10.38 1.17
N VAL A 323 -8.95 -10.13 2.17
CA VAL A 323 -9.01 -8.84 2.88
C VAL A 323 -8.74 -9.09 4.35
N TYR A 324 -7.60 -8.58 4.82
CA TYR A 324 -7.20 -8.70 6.21
C TYR A 324 -7.36 -7.35 6.94
N PHE A 325 -8.33 -7.29 7.84
CA PHE A 325 -8.52 -6.20 8.78
C PHE A 325 -7.52 -6.32 9.93
N GLY A 326 -6.52 -5.45 9.91
CA GLY A 326 -5.48 -5.36 10.93
C GLY A 326 -6.02 -4.94 12.30
N HIS A 327 -5.16 -5.03 13.31
CA HIS A 327 -5.48 -4.60 14.66
C HIS A 327 -5.71 -3.08 14.68
N PRO A 328 -6.86 -2.58 15.18
CA PRO A 328 -7.05 -1.14 15.38
C PRO A 328 -5.93 -0.56 16.24
N VAL A 329 -5.23 0.43 15.70
CA VAL A 329 -4.15 1.14 16.39
C VAL A 329 -4.74 2.39 17.03
N SER A 330 -4.81 2.41 18.35
CA SER A 330 -5.17 3.60 19.13
C SER A 330 -4.12 4.70 18.88
N LEU A 331 -4.58 5.84 18.36
CA LEU A 331 -3.72 7.01 18.20
C LEU A 331 -3.22 7.52 19.55
N ARG A 332 -4.05 7.41 20.60
CA ARG A 332 -3.67 7.77 21.96
C ARG A 332 -2.49 6.94 22.47
N SER A 333 -2.57 5.62 22.35
CA SER A 333 -1.46 4.72 22.73
C SER A 333 -0.24 4.95 21.85
N LEU A 334 -0.43 5.21 20.55
CA LEU A 334 0.68 5.46 19.64
C LEU A 334 1.44 6.75 19.98
N ALA A 335 0.73 7.81 20.39
CA ALA A 335 1.28 9.12 20.72
C ALA A 335 1.81 9.25 22.16
N GLU A 336 1.59 8.24 23.00
CA GLU A 336 2.02 8.21 24.39
C GLU A 336 3.54 8.39 24.51
N GLY A 337 3.98 9.34 25.33
CA GLY A 337 5.39 9.69 25.50
C GLY A 337 6.06 10.38 24.28
N LYS A 338 5.39 10.46 23.13
CA LYS A 338 5.92 11.04 21.89
C LYS A 338 5.38 12.45 21.60
N ILE A 339 4.13 12.73 21.97
CA ILE A 339 3.47 14.02 21.70
C ILE A 339 3.03 14.68 23.00
N ASN A 340 3.51 15.91 23.23
CA ASN A 340 3.05 16.73 24.35
C ASN A 340 1.84 17.58 23.96
N ARG A 341 0.63 17.10 24.31
CA ARG A 341 -0.65 17.73 23.96
C ARG A 341 -0.89 19.09 24.62
N SER A 342 -0.23 19.39 25.76
CA SER A 342 -0.43 20.69 26.46
C SER A 342 -0.01 21.88 25.59
N GLN A 343 0.90 21.64 24.65
CA GLN A 343 1.38 22.64 23.71
C GLN A 343 0.29 23.16 22.76
N TYR A 344 -0.73 22.33 22.48
CA TYR A 344 -1.87 22.73 21.65
C TYR A 344 -2.89 23.57 22.40
N ASN A 345 -2.80 23.65 23.75
CA ASN A 345 -3.65 24.49 24.57
C ASN A 345 -3.12 25.93 24.74
N LEU A 346 -1.95 26.23 24.17
CA LEU A 346 -1.33 27.56 24.27
C LEU A 346 -1.97 28.60 23.33
N LEU A 347 -2.73 28.15 22.33
CA LEU A 347 -3.43 28.98 21.36
C LEU A 347 -4.87 28.47 21.18
N PRO A 348 -5.83 29.35 20.83
CA PRO A 348 -7.17 28.91 20.47
C PRO A 348 -7.14 27.85 19.36
N ARG A 349 -7.89 26.75 19.55
CA ARG A 349 -7.85 25.55 18.71
C ARG A 349 -8.22 25.81 17.24
N TYR A 350 -9.09 26.79 17.00
CA TYR A 350 -9.55 27.17 15.68
C TYR A 350 -8.48 27.88 14.84
N ILE A 351 -7.38 28.36 15.44
CA ILE A 351 -6.30 28.99 14.70
C ILE A 351 -5.48 27.89 14.00
N PRO A 352 -5.25 28.00 12.67
CA PRO A 352 -4.37 27.08 11.95
C PRO A 352 -2.96 27.08 12.56
N GLN A 353 -2.42 25.90 12.85
CA GLN A 353 -1.07 25.74 13.38
C GLN A 353 -0.27 24.84 12.44
N LYS A 354 0.96 25.25 12.10
CA LYS A 354 1.87 24.38 11.38
C LYS A 354 2.30 23.24 12.31
N PRO A 355 2.30 21.97 11.85
CA PRO A 355 2.83 20.87 12.65
C PRO A 355 4.26 21.19 13.11
N ARG A 356 4.52 20.94 14.40
CA ARG A 356 5.85 21.08 14.99
C ARG A 356 6.76 19.96 14.47
N VAL A 357 8.07 20.10 14.70
CA VAL A 357 9.07 19.13 14.22
C VAL A 357 8.83 17.75 14.82
N ASP A 358 8.59 17.68 16.13
CA ASP A 358 8.24 16.46 16.86
C ASP A 358 6.95 15.81 16.32
N THR A 359 5.91 16.61 16.04
CA THR A 359 4.66 16.13 15.43
C THR A 359 4.92 15.57 14.03
N HIS A 360 5.75 16.25 13.23
CA HIS A 360 6.08 15.80 11.88
C HIS A 360 6.88 14.48 11.89
N GLU A 361 7.85 14.35 12.79
CA GLU A 361 8.62 13.11 12.98
C GLU A 361 7.72 11.97 13.46
N PHE A 362 6.85 12.22 14.44
CA PHE A 362 5.86 11.26 14.91
C PHE A 362 4.92 10.81 13.80
N LEU A 363 4.38 11.75 13.03
CA LEU A 363 3.51 11.46 11.90
C LEU A 363 4.23 10.52 10.93
N ASN A 364 5.46 10.88 10.54
CA ASN A 364 6.25 10.10 9.60
C ASN A 364 6.51 8.66 10.11
N ASP A 365 6.93 8.52 11.38
CA ASP A 365 7.09 7.21 12.04
C ASP A 365 5.78 6.40 12.01
N ALA A 366 4.66 7.01 12.43
CA ALA A 366 3.35 6.38 12.45
C ALA A 366 2.90 5.88 11.08
N ALA A 367 3.07 6.70 10.03
CA ALA A 367 2.67 6.32 8.67
C ALA A 367 3.48 5.15 8.13
N PHE A 368 4.80 5.16 8.30
CA PHE A 368 5.63 4.04 7.86
C PHE A 368 5.29 2.76 8.63
N ARG A 369 5.07 2.85 9.95
CA ARG A 369 4.64 1.69 10.76
C ARG A 369 3.28 1.14 10.31
N LEU A 370 2.31 2.00 9.98
CA LEU A 370 1.00 1.56 9.49
C LEU A 370 1.12 0.83 8.13
N VAL A 371 1.95 1.32 7.22
CA VAL A 371 2.23 0.62 5.95
C VAL A 371 2.94 -0.71 6.19
N ARG A 372 3.91 -0.77 7.13
CA ARG A 372 4.55 -2.03 7.53
C ARG A 372 3.55 -3.05 8.09
N ILE A 373 2.56 -2.60 8.86
CA ILE A 373 1.47 -3.48 9.33
C ILE A 373 0.62 -4.00 8.15
N GLN A 374 0.39 -3.19 7.10
CA GLN A 374 -0.28 -3.68 5.89
C GLN A 374 0.55 -4.76 5.17
N GLU A 375 1.88 -4.58 5.09
CA GLU A 375 2.80 -5.58 4.51
C GLU A 375 2.80 -6.88 5.33
N GLU A 376 2.97 -6.80 6.65
CA GLU A 376 3.00 -7.98 7.55
C GLU A 376 1.70 -8.82 7.49
N ASN A 377 0.58 -8.17 7.18
CA ASN A 377 -0.74 -8.79 7.08
C ASN A 377 -1.13 -9.16 5.63
N MET A 378 -0.24 -8.96 4.65
CA MET A 378 -0.50 -9.29 3.25
C MET A 378 -0.50 -10.80 3.05
N VAL A 379 -1.59 -11.34 2.48
CA VAL A 379 -1.71 -12.76 2.16
C VAL A 379 -1.14 -13.02 0.77
N LEU A 380 -0.03 -13.76 0.74
CA LEU A 380 0.71 -14.10 -0.46
C LEU A 380 0.18 -15.41 -1.07
N LYS A 381 0.00 -15.39 -2.39
CA LYS A 381 -0.49 -16.53 -3.18
C LYS A 381 0.67 -17.40 -3.70
N PRO A 382 0.43 -18.68 -4.00
CA PRO A 382 1.47 -19.56 -4.58
C PRO A 382 2.09 -18.99 -5.85
N TRP A 383 1.28 -18.34 -6.70
CA TRP A 383 1.75 -17.65 -7.91
C TRP A 383 2.84 -16.61 -7.64
N VAL A 384 2.85 -15.94 -6.50
CA VAL A 384 3.90 -14.97 -6.14
C VAL A 384 5.27 -15.65 -6.05
N LEU A 385 5.32 -16.89 -5.54
CA LEU A 385 6.56 -17.68 -5.46
C LEU A 385 6.99 -18.14 -6.85
N ILE A 386 6.05 -18.65 -7.65
CA ILE A 386 6.29 -19.13 -9.02
C ILE A 386 6.79 -17.98 -9.90
N ALA A 387 6.15 -16.82 -9.85
CA ALA A 387 6.56 -15.62 -10.57
C ALA A 387 7.98 -15.18 -10.20
N THR A 388 8.35 -15.29 -8.91
CA THR A 388 9.71 -15.01 -8.44
C THR A 388 10.73 -15.92 -9.11
N LEU A 389 10.45 -17.23 -9.18
CA LEU A 389 11.34 -18.22 -9.79
C LEU A 389 11.43 -18.06 -11.31
N LEU A 390 10.31 -17.81 -12.00
CA LEU A 390 10.28 -17.60 -13.45
C LEU A 390 11.04 -16.34 -13.87
N LEU A 391 11.00 -15.27 -13.07
CA LEU A 391 11.75 -14.04 -13.36
C LEU A 391 13.27 -14.22 -13.16
N GLN A 392 13.69 -15.11 -12.27
CA GLN A 392 15.10 -15.47 -12.09
C GLN A 392 15.61 -16.45 -13.16
N ASN A 393 14.71 -17.07 -13.92
CA ASN A 393 15.01 -18.07 -14.95
C ASN A 393 14.31 -17.71 -16.27
N PRO A 394 14.79 -16.69 -17.00
CA PRO A 394 14.11 -16.16 -18.20
C PRO A 394 13.98 -17.18 -19.35
N ASP A 395 14.85 -18.19 -19.38
CA ASP A 395 14.81 -19.29 -20.34
C ASP A 395 13.76 -20.36 -20.01
N GLY A 396 13.05 -20.18 -18.88
CA GLY A 396 12.05 -21.11 -18.37
C GLY A 396 12.65 -22.24 -17.53
N LEU A 397 11.77 -23.08 -16.98
CA LEU A 397 12.11 -24.18 -16.08
C LEU A 397 11.30 -25.43 -16.42
N GLU A 398 11.88 -26.61 -16.24
CA GLU A 398 11.12 -27.86 -16.25
C GLU A 398 10.08 -27.84 -15.11
N LEU A 399 8.86 -28.29 -15.37
CA LEU A 399 7.74 -28.24 -14.43
C LEU A 399 8.03 -28.98 -13.11
N SER A 400 8.75 -30.11 -13.19
CA SER A 400 9.19 -30.90 -12.03
C SER A 400 10.10 -30.07 -11.11
N PHE A 401 11.13 -29.46 -11.68
CA PHE A 401 12.08 -28.60 -10.98
C PHE A 401 11.43 -27.32 -10.46
N LEU A 402 10.55 -26.68 -11.25
CA LEU A 402 9.77 -25.52 -10.80
C LEU A 402 8.94 -25.86 -9.56
N THR A 403 8.35 -27.05 -9.51
CA THR A 403 7.56 -27.52 -8.36
C THR A 403 8.45 -27.68 -7.12
N GLU A 404 9.59 -28.35 -7.25
CA GLU A 404 10.56 -28.51 -6.15
C GLU A 404 11.07 -27.17 -5.62
N GLN A 405 11.46 -26.26 -6.53
CA GLN A 405 11.94 -24.93 -6.15
C GLN A 405 10.84 -24.07 -5.52
N THR A 406 9.58 -24.22 -5.97
CA THR A 406 8.43 -23.54 -5.35
C THR A 406 8.22 -24.02 -3.93
N ASP A 407 8.32 -25.33 -3.69
CA ASP A 407 8.20 -25.90 -2.35
C ASP A 407 9.35 -25.45 -1.43
N TRP A 408 10.58 -25.42 -1.94
CA TRP A 408 11.73 -24.86 -1.20
C TRP A 408 11.49 -23.39 -0.83
N LEU A 409 11.08 -22.57 -1.80
CA LEU A 409 10.84 -21.14 -1.60
C LEU A 409 9.67 -20.90 -0.65
N ARG A 410 8.62 -21.73 -0.69
CA ARG A 410 7.51 -21.73 0.27
C ARG A 410 8.04 -21.87 1.70
N HIS A 411 8.88 -22.87 1.97
CA HIS A 411 9.45 -23.08 3.30
C HIS A 411 10.36 -21.93 3.74
N LEU A 412 11.14 -21.36 2.83
CA LEU A 412 11.98 -20.21 3.11
C LEU A 412 11.13 -18.97 3.46
N ALA A 413 10.11 -18.68 2.66
CA ALA A 413 9.18 -17.57 2.88
C ALA A 413 8.47 -17.69 4.23
N LEU A 414 7.92 -18.87 4.56
CA LEU A 414 7.29 -19.13 5.87
C LEU A 414 8.26 -18.92 7.02
N ALA A 415 9.52 -19.35 6.88
CA ALA A 415 10.52 -19.16 7.91
C ALA A 415 10.91 -17.70 8.14
N PHE A 416 10.73 -16.84 7.13
CA PHE A 416 10.89 -15.39 7.22
C PHE A 416 9.59 -14.65 7.57
N GLY A 417 8.53 -15.38 7.93
CA GLY A 417 7.30 -14.80 8.44
C GLY A 417 6.25 -14.47 7.38
N ALA A 418 6.41 -14.93 6.14
CA ALA A 418 5.40 -14.74 5.08
C ALA A 418 4.03 -15.27 5.50
N PHE A 419 2.96 -14.54 5.15
CA PHE A 419 1.59 -15.03 5.25
C PHE A 419 1.15 -15.65 3.94
N LEU A 420 1.37 -16.96 3.78
CA LEU A 420 0.96 -17.69 2.58
C LEU A 420 -0.44 -18.27 2.76
N ASP A 421 -1.28 -18.08 1.73
CA ASP A 421 -2.46 -18.90 1.51
C ASP A 421 -2.05 -20.12 0.69
N TRP A 422 -1.89 -21.25 1.36
CA TRP A 422 -1.52 -22.52 0.77
C TRP A 422 -2.56 -23.58 1.18
N PRO A 423 -3.22 -24.28 0.23
CA PRO A 423 -4.23 -25.27 0.58
C PRO A 423 -3.67 -26.39 1.48
N ASN A 424 -4.31 -26.64 2.63
CA ASN A 424 -3.79 -27.53 3.69
C ASN A 424 -3.72 -29.03 3.33
N HIS A 425 -4.21 -29.44 2.15
CA HIS A 425 -4.33 -30.85 1.76
C HIS A 425 -3.98 -31.14 0.28
N GLU A 426 -3.48 -30.14 -0.46
CA GLU A 426 -3.11 -30.32 -1.86
C GLU A 426 -1.61 -30.56 -2.00
N ALA A 427 -1.23 -31.44 -2.93
CA ALA A 427 0.17 -31.64 -3.25
C ALA A 427 0.75 -30.37 -3.90
N CYS A 428 2.04 -30.09 -3.68
CA CYS A 428 2.67 -28.89 -4.25
C CYS A 428 2.52 -28.82 -5.78
N SER A 429 2.61 -29.97 -6.46
CA SER A 429 2.39 -30.10 -7.90
C SER A 429 1.00 -29.67 -8.37
N GLU A 430 -0.05 -29.94 -7.59
CA GLU A 430 -1.42 -29.55 -7.89
C GLU A 430 -1.59 -28.04 -7.73
N VAL A 431 -1.07 -27.48 -6.63
CA VAL A 431 -1.08 -26.04 -6.36
C VAL A 431 -0.34 -25.25 -7.46
N VAL A 432 0.82 -25.75 -7.89
CA VAL A 432 1.59 -25.16 -9.00
C VAL A 432 0.79 -25.24 -10.29
N SER A 433 0.22 -26.39 -10.63
CA SER A 433 -0.58 -26.58 -11.85
C SER A 433 -1.81 -25.66 -11.89
N CYS A 434 -2.54 -25.53 -10.79
CA CYS A 434 -3.68 -24.61 -10.65
C CYS A 434 -3.26 -23.15 -10.83
N SER A 435 -2.12 -22.76 -10.25
CA SER A 435 -1.57 -21.40 -10.36
C SER A 435 -1.15 -21.07 -11.80
N LEU A 436 -0.51 -22.02 -12.49
CA LEU A 436 -0.15 -21.89 -13.90
C LEU A 436 -1.38 -21.75 -14.80
N ALA A 437 -2.43 -22.54 -14.55
CA ALA A 437 -3.67 -22.48 -15.31
C ALA A 437 -4.39 -21.12 -15.19
N LEU A 438 -4.37 -20.51 -14.01
CA LEU A 438 -4.96 -19.19 -13.78
C LEU A 438 -4.17 -18.07 -14.50
N HIS A 439 -2.84 -18.19 -14.57
CA HIS A 439 -1.94 -17.17 -15.13
C HIS A 439 -1.43 -17.50 -16.54
N ARG A 440 -2.13 -18.38 -17.27
CA ARG A 440 -1.80 -18.80 -18.65
C ARG A 440 -1.68 -17.66 -19.67
N HIS A 441 -2.14 -16.45 -19.34
CA HIS A 441 -1.94 -15.28 -20.21
C HIS A 441 -0.51 -14.74 -20.15
N LEU A 442 0.26 -15.03 -19.10
CA LEU A 442 1.65 -14.60 -18.93
C LEU A 442 2.68 -15.66 -19.31
N LEU A 443 2.28 -16.92 -19.42
CA LEU A 443 3.17 -18.07 -19.59
C LEU A 443 2.63 -19.10 -20.56
N SER A 444 3.53 -19.95 -21.04
CA SER A 444 3.24 -21.14 -21.83
C SER A 444 3.82 -22.37 -21.13
N VAL A 445 3.15 -23.50 -21.31
CA VAL A 445 3.62 -24.81 -20.85
C VAL A 445 3.69 -25.72 -22.06
N SER A 446 4.90 -26.10 -22.47
CA SER A 446 5.14 -26.92 -23.67
C SER A 446 6.10 -28.05 -23.34
N ALA A 447 5.69 -29.30 -23.63
CA ALA A 447 6.49 -30.51 -23.38
C ALA A 447 7.08 -30.62 -21.94
N GLY A 448 6.37 -30.12 -20.93
CA GLY A 448 6.84 -30.12 -19.54
C GLY A 448 7.77 -28.95 -19.17
N HIS A 449 8.02 -28.02 -20.09
CA HIS A 449 8.78 -26.79 -19.85
C HIS A 449 7.83 -25.61 -19.65
N VAL A 450 8.11 -24.76 -18.65
CA VAL A 450 7.32 -23.58 -18.30
C VAL A 450 8.14 -22.32 -18.57
N GLN A 451 7.62 -21.42 -19.39
CA GLN A 451 8.30 -20.16 -19.72
C GLN A 451 7.30 -19.01 -19.83
N LEU A 452 7.75 -17.79 -19.53
CA LEU A 452 6.95 -16.58 -19.79
C LEU A 452 6.72 -16.40 -21.31
N ASN A 453 5.56 -15.85 -21.68
CA ASN A 453 5.16 -15.60 -23.08
C ASN A 453 5.92 -14.39 -23.69
N VAL A 454 7.24 -14.49 -23.69
CA VAL A 454 8.17 -13.44 -24.11
C VAL A 454 8.61 -13.64 -25.56
N THR A 455 8.56 -14.87 -26.06
CA THR A 455 9.09 -15.28 -27.37
C THR A 455 8.08 -15.20 -28.52
N ASP A 456 6.78 -15.19 -28.22
CA ASP A 456 5.71 -15.18 -29.24
C ASP A 456 5.29 -13.73 -29.58
N ALA A 457 6.18 -12.97 -30.20
CA ALA A 457 5.71 -11.86 -31.04
C ALA A 457 5.01 -12.49 -32.27
N PRO A 458 3.87 -11.96 -32.75
CA PRO A 458 3.25 -12.44 -33.98
C PRO A 458 4.30 -12.46 -35.09
N GLN A 459 4.54 -13.66 -35.64
CA GLN A 459 5.70 -13.97 -36.49
C GLN A 459 5.67 -13.29 -37.87
N ASP A 460 4.59 -12.60 -38.21
CA ASP A 460 4.47 -11.82 -39.44
C ASP A 460 4.30 -10.33 -39.05
N GLU A 461 5.33 -9.52 -39.34
CA GLU A 461 5.32 -8.03 -39.26
C GLU A 461 5.44 -7.35 -37.87
N THR A 462 6.32 -7.80 -36.98
CA THR A 462 6.67 -7.01 -35.77
C THR A 462 8.05 -6.36 -35.86
N THR A 463 8.12 -5.05 -35.61
CA THR A 463 9.40 -4.33 -35.48
C THR A 463 10.17 -4.77 -34.22
N PRO A 464 11.52 -4.68 -34.20
CA PRO A 464 12.31 -5.00 -33.01
C PRO A 464 11.86 -4.25 -31.75
N GLU A 465 11.40 -3.01 -31.91
CA GLU A 465 10.88 -2.16 -30.83
C GLU A 465 9.57 -2.71 -30.25
N GLU A 466 8.65 -3.17 -31.10
CA GLU A 466 7.38 -3.78 -30.68
C GLU A 466 7.61 -5.11 -29.95
N ALA A 467 8.58 -5.91 -30.39
CA ALA A 467 8.97 -7.15 -29.71
C ALA A 467 9.52 -6.86 -28.30
N VAL A 468 10.41 -5.86 -28.15
CA VAL A 468 10.93 -5.43 -26.84
C VAL A 468 9.80 -4.90 -25.95
N PHE A 469 8.88 -4.11 -26.51
CA PHE A 469 7.74 -3.58 -25.78
C PHE A 469 6.82 -4.71 -25.26
N HIS A 470 6.49 -5.68 -26.12
CA HIS A 470 5.67 -6.84 -25.73
C HIS A 470 6.34 -7.65 -24.61
N ARG A 471 7.63 -7.96 -24.77
CA ARG A 471 8.44 -8.62 -23.74
C ARG A 471 8.41 -7.85 -22.42
N ALA A 472 8.61 -6.54 -22.46
CA ALA A 472 8.61 -5.71 -21.26
C ALA A 472 7.25 -5.70 -20.57
N VAL A 473 6.13 -5.70 -21.31
CA VAL A 473 4.79 -5.81 -20.74
C VAL A 473 4.62 -7.11 -19.96
N VAL A 474 5.02 -8.25 -20.54
CA VAL A 474 4.91 -9.57 -19.88
C VAL A 474 5.79 -9.64 -18.64
N VAL A 475 7.05 -9.21 -18.75
CA VAL A 475 8.01 -9.21 -17.62
C VAL A 475 7.53 -8.28 -16.50
N LEU A 476 7.10 -7.06 -16.80
CA LEU A 476 6.59 -6.11 -15.79
C LEU A 476 5.29 -6.60 -15.13
N SER A 477 4.42 -7.25 -15.91
CA SER A 477 3.19 -7.88 -15.37
C SER A 477 3.55 -8.99 -14.39
N CYS A 478 4.48 -9.88 -14.75
CA CYS A 478 4.97 -10.95 -13.88
C CYS A 478 5.71 -10.38 -12.64
N ALA A 479 6.56 -9.38 -12.83
CA ALA A 479 7.30 -8.68 -11.78
C ALA A 479 6.37 -8.07 -10.72
N SER A 480 5.18 -7.61 -11.12
CA SER A 480 4.18 -7.11 -10.17
C SER A 480 3.73 -8.16 -9.15
N TYR A 481 3.72 -9.45 -9.50
CA TYR A 481 3.41 -10.52 -8.54
C TYR A 481 4.57 -10.79 -7.60
N ARG A 482 5.79 -10.99 -8.13
CA ARG A 482 7.01 -11.13 -7.29
C ARG A 482 7.14 -9.95 -6.32
N ASN A 483 6.82 -8.74 -6.75
CA ASN A 483 6.90 -7.55 -5.92
C ASN A 483 6.09 -7.63 -4.62
N GLN A 484 5.03 -8.44 -4.57
CA GLN A 484 4.23 -8.65 -3.37
C GLN A 484 5.03 -9.32 -2.25
N ILE A 485 5.94 -10.27 -2.56
CA ILE A 485 6.75 -10.96 -1.53
C ILE A 485 8.02 -10.23 -1.13
N LEU A 486 8.41 -9.16 -1.83
CA LEU A 486 9.69 -8.48 -1.56
C LEU A 486 9.82 -8.00 -0.12
N HIS A 487 8.73 -7.57 0.52
CA HIS A 487 8.76 -7.14 1.92
C HIS A 487 9.22 -8.23 2.91
N VAL A 488 9.05 -9.51 2.56
CA VAL A 488 9.51 -10.68 3.33
C VAL A 488 11.02 -10.86 3.19
N PHE A 489 11.54 -10.74 1.97
CA PHE A 489 12.95 -11.01 1.67
C PHE A 489 13.86 -9.79 1.77
N LEU A 490 13.31 -8.57 1.81
CA LEU A 490 14.06 -7.33 1.66
C LEU A 490 15.25 -7.22 2.61
N ARG A 491 15.03 -7.42 3.91
CA ARG A 491 16.08 -7.31 4.94
C ARG A 491 17.17 -8.38 4.77
N PRO A 492 16.83 -9.68 4.70
CA PRO A 492 17.79 -10.73 4.34
C PRO A 492 18.54 -10.46 3.02
N ALA A 493 17.85 -9.95 2.00
CA ALA A 493 18.43 -9.66 0.69
C ALA A 493 19.41 -8.48 0.72
N LEU A 494 19.08 -7.40 1.44
CA LEU A 494 20.00 -6.29 1.67
C LEU A 494 21.27 -6.77 2.37
N LEU A 495 21.14 -7.67 3.36
CA LEU A 495 22.28 -8.25 4.05
C LEU A 495 23.10 -9.17 3.13
N ALA A 496 22.44 -10.01 2.31
CA ALA A 496 23.11 -10.88 1.36
C ALA A 496 23.97 -10.09 0.34
N VAL A 497 23.40 -9.03 -0.24
CA VAL A 497 24.12 -8.15 -1.16
C VAL A 497 25.24 -7.40 -0.44
N ALA A 498 25.01 -6.93 0.79
CA ALA A 498 26.02 -6.26 1.59
C ALA A 498 27.22 -7.18 1.90
N MET A 499 26.99 -8.45 2.21
CA MET A 499 28.04 -9.44 2.43
C MET A 499 28.89 -9.70 1.18
N GLN A 500 28.27 -9.71 -0.01
CA GLN A 500 29.00 -9.89 -1.28
C GLN A 500 29.76 -8.64 -1.71
N SER A 501 29.29 -7.46 -1.31
CA SER A 501 29.82 -6.17 -1.77
C SER A 501 30.79 -5.51 -0.78
N ALA A 502 30.80 -5.92 0.49
CA ALA A 502 31.68 -5.37 1.51
C ALA A 502 33.14 -5.73 1.25
N ASN A 503 34.06 -4.84 1.63
CA ASN A 503 35.50 -5.05 1.47
C ASN A 503 36.06 -6.15 2.40
N SER A 504 35.33 -6.51 3.45
CA SER A 504 35.70 -7.55 4.40
C SER A 504 34.46 -8.17 5.04
N ASN A 505 34.65 -9.31 5.72
CA ASN A 505 33.61 -9.97 6.49
C ASN A 505 33.36 -9.31 7.86
N ARG A 506 34.03 -8.20 8.18
CA ARG A 506 33.84 -7.49 9.44
C ARG A 506 32.41 -6.97 9.53
N LYS A 507 31.78 -7.16 10.68
CA LYS A 507 30.40 -6.77 10.95
C LYS A 507 30.15 -5.28 10.64
N ASP A 508 31.10 -4.41 10.97
CA ASP A 508 31.00 -2.97 10.71
C ASP A 508 30.99 -2.64 9.21
N ASP A 509 31.83 -3.32 8.42
CA ASP A 509 31.92 -3.10 6.97
C ASP A 509 30.63 -3.58 6.27
N VAL A 510 30.14 -4.75 6.67
CA VAL A 510 28.86 -5.29 6.19
C VAL A 510 27.69 -4.39 6.59
N TYR A 511 27.66 -3.91 7.84
CA TYR A 511 26.62 -2.98 8.31
C TYR A 511 26.64 -1.64 7.54
N ASN A 512 27.83 -1.09 7.27
CA ASN A 512 27.97 0.13 6.47
C ASN A 512 27.44 -0.07 5.05
N CYS A 513 27.78 -1.20 4.40
CA CYS A 513 27.26 -1.53 3.08
C CYS A 513 25.73 -1.74 3.11
N PHE A 514 25.21 -2.46 4.10
CA PHE A 514 23.77 -2.65 4.32
C PHE A 514 23.04 -1.31 4.46
N ASN A 515 23.58 -0.41 5.28
CA ASN A 515 22.98 0.90 5.51
C ASN A 515 23.05 1.79 4.26
N PHE A 516 24.12 1.68 3.46
CA PHE A 516 24.19 2.32 2.15
C PHE A 516 23.07 1.84 1.22
N LEU A 517 22.91 0.52 1.06
CA LEU A 517 21.87 -0.08 0.21
C LEU A 517 20.46 0.30 0.70
N ARG A 518 20.24 0.26 2.01
CA ARG A 518 18.99 0.70 2.66
C ARG A 518 18.66 2.14 2.32
N ASN A 519 19.64 3.05 2.42
CA ASN A 519 19.48 4.45 2.07
C ASN A 519 19.28 4.67 0.56
N MET A 520 19.90 3.86 -0.28
CA MET A 520 19.74 3.90 -1.74
C MET A 520 18.31 3.50 -2.14
N PHE A 521 17.77 2.44 -1.55
CA PHE A 521 16.45 1.90 -1.88
C PHE A 521 15.29 2.47 -1.05
N SER A 522 15.48 3.54 -0.28
CA SER A 522 14.44 4.10 0.60
C SER A 522 13.21 4.68 -0.14
N ASN A 523 13.29 4.87 -1.46
CA ASN A 523 12.14 5.22 -2.31
C ASN A 523 11.54 4.01 -3.04
N GLU A 524 12.29 2.90 -3.08
CA GLU A 524 11.91 1.67 -3.77
C GLU A 524 11.07 0.77 -2.85
N PHE A 525 11.40 0.74 -1.55
CA PHE A 525 10.80 -0.10 -0.53
C PHE A 525 10.44 0.65 0.76
N ILE A 526 9.59 0.03 1.58
CA ILE A 526 9.17 0.59 2.88
C ILE A 526 10.19 0.22 3.96
N LEU A 527 11.02 1.20 4.31
CA LEU A 527 12.05 1.10 5.35
C LEU A 527 11.79 2.20 6.39
N CYS A 528 11.44 1.82 7.62
CA CYS A 528 11.07 2.76 8.67
C CYS A 528 12.23 3.70 9.03
N PRO A 529 12.07 5.03 8.97
CA PRO A 529 13.14 5.95 9.34
C PRO A 529 13.63 5.72 10.77
N GLY A 530 14.95 5.62 10.96
CA GLY A 530 15.57 5.36 12.28
C GLY A 530 15.80 3.88 12.62
N ASP A 531 15.17 2.94 11.92
CA ASP A 531 15.23 1.51 12.26
C ASP A 531 16.41 0.76 11.60
N SER A 532 17.50 1.43 11.21
CA SER A 532 18.60 0.79 10.44
C SER A 532 19.28 -0.35 11.18
N VAL A 533 19.50 -0.20 12.49
CA VAL A 533 20.08 -1.23 13.35
C VAL A 533 19.12 -2.40 13.51
N GLN A 534 17.84 -2.10 13.76
CA GLN A 534 16.79 -3.11 13.92
C GLN A 534 16.62 -3.95 12.64
N ASP A 535 16.58 -3.31 11.47
CA ASP A 535 16.48 -3.98 10.18
C ASP A 535 17.68 -4.91 9.93
N PHE A 536 18.90 -4.50 10.34
CA PHE A 536 20.11 -5.31 10.20
C PHE A 536 20.13 -6.50 11.16
N GLU A 537 19.74 -6.29 12.42
CA GLU A 537 19.64 -7.35 13.43
C GLU A 537 18.57 -8.37 13.06
N GLU A 538 17.42 -7.93 12.53
CA GLU A 538 16.37 -8.80 12.00
C GLU A 538 16.89 -9.65 10.84
N ALA A 539 17.60 -9.03 9.89
CA ALA A 539 18.21 -9.76 8.76
C ALA A 539 19.20 -10.84 9.24
N CYS A 540 20.10 -10.48 10.18
CA CYS A 540 21.05 -11.42 10.77
C CYS A 540 20.31 -12.58 11.45
N TYR A 541 19.32 -12.27 12.27
CA TYR A 541 18.54 -13.26 13.01
C TYR A 541 17.84 -14.26 12.08
N LEU A 542 17.16 -13.78 11.03
CA LEU A 542 16.45 -14.64 10.07
C LEU A 542 17.41 -15.60 9.35
N LEU A 543 18.58 -15.11 8.94
CA LEU A 543 19.58 -15.92 8.25
C LEU A 543 20.30 -16.89 9.20
N MET A 544 20.59 -16.50 10.45
CA MET A 544 21.14 -17.38 11.48
C MET A 544 20.16 -18.52 11.82
N LYS A 545 18.87 -18.20 11.99
CA LYS A 545 17.83 -19.19 12.30
C LYS A 545 17.69 -20.26 11.21
N ARG A 546 18.03 -19.93 9.95
CA ARG A 546 18.07 -20.86 8.83
C ARG A 546 19.42 -21.53 8.61
N GLY A 547 20.39 -21.28 9.49
CA GLY A 547 21.74 -21.80 9.36
C GLY A 547 22.44 -21.33 8.09
N VAL A 548 22.06 -20.16 7.55
CA VAL A 548 22.65 -19.60 6.32
C VAL A 548 23.99 -18.92 6.64
N LEU A 549 24.06 -18.22 7.78
CA LEU A 549 25.27 -17.55 8.25
C LEU A 549 25.46 -17.73 9.75
N GLN A 550 26.66 -17.40 10.21
CA GLN A 550 27.03 -17.29 11.61
C GLN A 550 27.56 -15.87 11.87
N VAL A 551 27.09 -15.25 12.97
CA VAL A 551 27.60 -13.97 13.44
C VAL A 551 28.56 -14.24 14.60
N LEU A 552 29.85 -14.01 14.37
CA LEU A 552 30.90 -14.01 15.38
C LEU A 552 31.00 -12.62 16.02
N GLU A 553 31.82 -12.43 17.05
CA GLU A 553 31.93 -11.15 17.78
C GLU A 553 32.18 -9.94 16.86
N HIS A 554 33.00 -10.11 15.83
CA HIS A 554 33.38 -9.03 14.90
C HIS A 554 33.16 -9.35 13.42
N GLU A 555 32.68 -10.55 13.09
CA GLU A 555 32.59 -11.02 11.70
C GLU A 555 31.26 -11.69 11.40
N ILE A 556 30.83 -11.61 10.14
CA ILE A 556 29.68 -12.32 9.61
C ILE A 556 30.20 -13.29 8.56
N VAL A 557 30.03 -14.59 8.81
CA VAL A 557 30.57 -15.65 7.95
C VAL A 557 29.43 -16.49 7.39
N MET A 558 29.50 -16.74 6.07
CA MET A 558 28.57 -17.63 5.38
C MET A 558 28.85 -19.08 5.78
N SER A 559 27.78 -19.84 6.06
CA SER A 559 27.88 -21.30 6.26
C SER A 559 28.03 -22.06 4.93
N ALA A 560 28.56 -23.28 4.96
CA ALA A 560 28.68 -24.12 3.76
C ALA A 560 27.33 -24.41 3.07
N SER A 561 26.24 -24.55 3.84
CA SER A 561 24.88 -24.78 3.34
C SER A 561 24.14 -23.52 2.90
N GLY A 562 24.67 -22.33 3.21
CA GLY A 562 23.99 -21.05 3.00
C GLY A 562 24.06 -20.50 1.58
N HIS A 563 24.93 -21.06 0.73
CA HIS A 563 25.26 -20.48 -0.58
C HIS A 563 24.03 -20.32 -1.49
N SER A 564 23.19 -21.34 -1.61
CA SER A 564 21.98 -21.29 -2.46
C SER A 564 20.97 -20.24 -1.99
N THR A 565 20.80 -20.10 -0.66
CA THR A 565 19.88 -19.11 -0.08
C THR A 565 20.40 -17.69 -0.28
N LEU A 566 21.71 -17.47 -0.09
CA LEU A 566 22.32 -16.15 -0.34
C LEU A 566 22.29 -15.79 -1.83
N ALA A 567 22.58 -16.73 -2.72
CA ALA A 567 22.48 -16.53 -4.16
C ALA A 567 21.05 -16.11 -4.56
N PHE A 568 20.04 -16.85 -4.10
CA PHE A 568 18.64 -16.49 -4.30
C PHE A 568 18.32 -15.07 -3.80
N LEU A 569 18.74 -14.74 -2.57
CA LEU A 569 18.48 -13.44 -1.96
C LEU A 569 19.17 -12.28 -2.70
N CYS A 570 20.38 -12.48 -3.22
CA CYS A 570 21.01 -11.49 -4.09
C CYS A 570 20.23 -11.32 -5.40
N SER A 571 19.80 -12.42 -6.02
CA SER A 571 18.98 -12.40 -7.23
C SER A 571 17.61 -11.74 -7.04
N VAL A 572 17.08 -11.67 -5.82
CA VAL A 572 15.84 -10.92 -5.52
C VAL A 572 16.03 -9.41 -5.70
N LEU A 573 17.22 -8.87 -5.40
CA LEU A 573 17.52 -7.43 -5.53
C LEU A 573 18.20 -7.05 -6.85
N ASP A 574 18.71 -8.03 -7.60
CA ASP A 574 19.45 -7.82 -8.84
C ASP A 574 18.72 -6.93 -9.88
N PRO A 575 17.40 -7.11 -10.17
CA PRO A 575 16.70 -6.23 -11.11
C PRO A 575 16.70 -4.75 -10.71
N PHE A 576 16.66 -4.47 -9.40
CA PHE A 576 16.70 -3.10 -8.87
C PHE A 576 18.12 -2.53 -8.92
N LEU A 577 19.13 -3.33 -8.58
CA LEU A 577 20.54 -2.95 -8.69
C LEU A 577 20.90 -2.60 -10.14
N GLN A 578 20.59 -3.49 -11.09
CA GLN A 578 20.82 -3.26 -12.51
C GLN A 578 20.05 -2.04 -13.01
N GLY A 579 18.78 -1.90 -12.63
CA GLY A 579 17.99 -0.73 -13.03
C GLY A 579 18.56 0.59 -12.51
N TYR A 580 19.06 0.62 -11.27
CA TYR A 580 19.70 1.80 -10.69
C TYR A 580 21.05 2.12 -11.37
N GLN A 581 21.78 1.10 -11.82
CA GLN A 581 23.04 1.27 -12.57
C GLN A 581 22.80 1.79 -13.99
N VAL A 582 21.73 1.35 -14.66
CA VAL A 582 21.46 1.71 -16.06
C VAL A 582 20.71 3.04 -16.19
N THR A 583 19.89 3.43 -15.20
CA THR A 583 19.08 4.67 -15.25
C THR A 583 19.88 5.93 -15.62
N PRO A 584 21.08 6.21 -15.06
CA PRO A 584 21.87 7.40 -15.43
C PRO A 584 22.17 7.51 -16.93
N TYR A 585 22.42 6.37 -17.59
CA TYR A 585 22.77 6.33 -19.02
C TYR A 585 21.57 6.61 -19.92
N THR A 586 20.35 6.29 -19.48
CA THR A 586 19.13 6.54 -20.26
C THR A 586 18.69 7.99 -20.32
N GLN A 587 19.00 8.76 -19.28
CA GLN A 587 18.58 10.16 -19.20
C GLN A 587 19.64 11.13 -19.74
N CYS A 588 20.93 10.77 -19.66
CA CYS A 588 22.02 11.64 -20.09
C CYS A 588 22.31 11.61 -21.60
N ALA A 589 21.92 10.55 -22.28
CA ALA A 589 22.05 10.47 -23.73
C ALA A 589 20.66 10.22 -24.32
N ASN A 590 20.32 10.92 -25.41
CA ASN A 590 19.22 10.55 -26.30
C ASN A 590 19.56 9.20 -26.96
N VAL A 591 19.79 8.14 -26.17
CA VAL A 591 20.21 6.83 -26.64
C VAL A 591 18.99 6.20 -27.26
N HIS A 592 19.01 6.09 -28.58
CA HIS A 592 18.08 5.26 -29.31
C HIS A 592 18.10 3.83 -28.76
N TYR A 593 16.90 3.31 -28.54
CA TYR A 593 16.56 2.00 -27.97
C TYR A 593 17.30 0.86 -28.68
N SER A 594 18.53 0.55 -28.28
CA SER A 594 19.21 -0.63 -28.80
C SER A 594 18.74 -1.86 -28.03
N ALA A 595 18.02 -2.76 -28.71
CA ALA A 595 17.49 -4.01 -28.15
C ALA A 595 18.55 -4.90 -27.48
N LYS A 596 19.85 -4.70 -27.80
CA LYS A 596 20.98 -5.43 -27.20
C LYS A 596 21.30 -5.02 -25.75
N PHE A 597 21.02 -3.78 -25.34
CA PHE A 597 21.38 -3.31 -23.99
C PHE A 597 20.31 -3.65 -22.93
N TRP A 598 19.06 -3.85 -23.36
CA TRP A 598 17.89 -4.08 -22.48
C TRP A 598 17.43 -5.53 -22.43
N GLY A 599 18.08 -6.41 -23.20
CA GLY A 599 17.71 -7.82 -23.29
C GLY A 599 17.75 -8.58 -21.97
N SER A 600 18.48 -8.07 -20.95
CA SER A 600 18.61 -8.70 -19.63
C SER A 600 17.74 -8.09 -18.53
N CYS A 601 17.35 -6.80 -18.59
CA CYS A 601 16.63 -6.13 -17.48
C CYS A 601 15.47 -5.24 -17.95
N CYS A 602 14.37 -5.85 -18.41
CA CYS A 602 13.17 -5.12 -18.85
C CYS A 602 12.55 -4.25 -17.74
N GLU A 603 12.77 -4.59 -16.47
CA GLU A 603 12.28 -3.80 -15.34
C GLU A 603 12.89 -2.41 -15.25
N ALA A 604 14.08 -2.22 -15.80
CA ALA A 604 14.74 -0.92 -15.84
C ALA A 604 14.08 0.06 -16.84
N LEU A 605 13.15 -0.43 -17.68
CA LEU A 605 12.24 0.40 -18.49
C LEU A 605 11.07 0.97 -17.68
N SER A 606 10.86 0.49 -16.45
CA SER A 606 9.83 1.01 -15.55
C SER A 606 10.09 2.47 -15.20
N SER A 607 9.17 3.35 -15.60
CA SER A 607 9.24 4.77 -15.25
C SER A 607 9.24 5.01 -13.72
N ASP A 608 8.68 4.11 -12.92
CA ASP A 608 8.73 4.21 -11.46
C ASP A 608 10.10 3.84 -10.90
N LEU A 609 10.73 2.77 -11.41
CA LEU A 609 12.10 2.41 -11.04
C LEU A 609 13.05 3.55 -11.38
N GLN A 610 12.94 4.11 -12.59
CA GLN A 610 13.79 5.23 -13.02
C GLN A 610 13.61 6.47 -12.14
N LYS A 611 12.37 6.81 -11.75
CA LYS A 611 12.11 7.92 -10.81
C LYS A 611 12.76 7.67 -9.46
N ASN A 612 12.65 6.45 -8.93
CA ASN A 612 13.21 6.09 -7.63
C ASN A 612 14.75 6.09 -7.65
N ALA A 613 15.35 5.56 -8.72
CA ALA A 613 16.79 5.60 -8.96
C ALA A 613 17.30 7.05 -9.02
N LEU A 614 16.63 7.91 -9.80
CA LEU A 614 17.00 9.33 -9.89
C LEU A 614 16.86 10.05 -8.54
N ALA A 615 15.77 9.79 -7.79
CA ALA A 615 15.56 10.36 -6.46
C ALA A 615 16.67 9.93 -5.48
N ALA A 616 17.10 8.67 -5.54
CA ALA A 616 18.20 8.14 -4.74
C ALA A 616 19.53 8.81 -5.10
N LEU A 617 19.86 8.91 -6.39
CA LEU A 617 21.10 9.55 -6.87
C LEU A 617 21.16 11.04 -6.50
N LEU A 618 20.03 11.75 -6.56
CA LEU A 618 19.92 13.14 -6.09
C LEU A 618 20.17 13.25 -4.58
N ARG A 619 19.58 12.36 -3.78
CA ARG A 619 19.78 12.31 -2.31
C ARG A 619 21.24 12.02 -1.95
N LEU A 620 21.88 11.10 -2.69
CA LEU A 620 23.29 10.75 -2.54
C LEU A 620 24.24 11.81 -3.12
N LYS A 621 23.71 12.89 -3.73
CA LYS A 621 24.48 13.95 -4.40
C LYS A 621 25.38 13.44 -5.53
N ALA A 622 25.08 12.27 -6.10
CA ALA A 622 25.76 11.69 -7.25
C ALA A 622 25.39 12.44 -8.55
N VAL A 623 24.18 13.00 -8.60
CA VAL A 623 23.70 13.85 -9.69
C VAL A 623 23.08 15.13 -9.13
N ARG A 624 23.01 16.20 -9.94
CA ARG A 624 22.38 17.48 -9.57
C ARG A 624 21.30 17.85 -10.58
N LYS A 625 20.22 18.46 -10.10
CA LYS A 625 19.20 19.03 -10.98
C LYS A 625 19.77 20.30 -11.63
N VAL A 626 20.01 20.24 -12.94
CA VAL A 626 20.33 21.44 -13.73
C VAL A 626 18.99 22.13 -14.02
N LYS A 627 18.86 23.41 -13.64
CA LYS A 627 17.74 24.23 -14.14
C LYS A 627 18.03 24.48 -15.62
N VAL A 628 17.25 23.85 -16.48
CA VAL A 628 17.18 24.18 -17.92
C VAL A 628 16.09 25.22 -18.09
#